data_AF-A0AB39N6K8-F1
#
_entry.id   AF-A0AB39N6K8-F1
#
_cell.length_a   1.000
_cell.length_b   1.000
_cell.length_c   1.000
_cell.angle_alpha   90.00
_cell.angle_beta   90.00
_cell.angle_gamma   90.00
#
_symmetry.space_group_name_H-M   'P 1'
#
loop_
_entity.id
_entity.type
_entity.pdbx_description
1 polymer ?
#
loop_
_entity_poly.entity_id
_entity_poly.type
_entity_poly.pdbx_seq_one_letter_code
_entity_poly.pdbx_strand_id
1 'polypeptide(L)'
;MSDDVGFPVLRTTDPACALRMARRLVAVGDTRHAQVLADIDLPDVEDVLRARSLWPQAWFSWDGPIVWERGDLVDPTGLIGGVRGADLPSDRGSLSEHLPLRMELWEQPLGSVEDDFVALAAPHVAQLHWWNLGWPEAPELGLHPERKHAEVTVLFNTPTPALEERVDGHTVLVHVRDTSNEESMLRRASWVAEQAGVTVIGGPVRG
;
A
#
# COMPACT_ATOMS: atom_id res chain seq x y z
N MET A 1 -12.66 7.75 3.50
CA MET A 1 -13.31 6.44 3.28
C MET A 1 -13.44 6.28 1.79
N SER A 2 -12.55 5.47 1.22
CA SER A 2 -12.61 5.12 -0.19
C SER A 2 -13.61 3.97 -0.34
N ASP A 3 -14.60 4.14 -1.22
CA ASP A 3 -15.63 3.13 -1.52
C ASP A 3 -15.11 2.16 -2.59
N ASP A 4 -13.92 1.58 -2.38
CA ASP A 4 -13.32 0.60 -3.28
C ASP A 4 -13.18 -0.77 -2.61
N VAL A 5 -13.04 -1.78 -3.45
CA VAL A 5 -12.86 -3.16 -3.01
C VAL A 5 -11.80 -3.84 -3.87
N GLY A 6 -10.88 -4.57 -3.23
CA GLY A 6 -9.79 -5.27 -3.88
C GLY A 6 -10.12 -6.73 -4.18
N PHE A 7 -9.84 -7.20 -5.39
CA PHE A 7 -9.92 -8.61 -5.76
C PHE A 7 -8.52 -9.20 -5.90
N PRO A 8 -8.20 -10.31 -5.20
CA PRO A 8 -6.89 -10.91 -5.30
C PRO A 8 -6.71 -11.61 -6.65
N VAL A 9 -5.57 -11.35 -7.31
CA VAL A 9 -5.19 -11.98 -8.58
C VAL A 9 -3.91 -12.81 -8.48
N LEU A 10 -3.14 -12.62 -7.40
CA LEU A 10 -1.93 -13.38 -7.13
C LEU A 10 -1.70 -13.50 -5.62
N ARG A 11 -1.29 -14.69 -5.17
CA ARG A 11 -0.65 -14.93 -3.88
C ARG A 11 0.71 -15.58 -4.12
N THR A 12 1.75 -15.07 -3.48
CA THR A 12 3.13 -15.56 -3.70
C THR A 12 4.02 -15.25 -2.50
N THR A 13 5.07 -16.03 -2.30
CA THR A 13 6.13 -15.73 -1.33
C THR A 13 7.32 -15.00 -1.97
N ASP A 14 7.30 -14.78 -3.29
CA ASP A 14 8.34 -14.02 -4.00
C ASP A 14 7.91 -12.54 -4.13
N PRO A 15 8.53 -11.60 -3.39
CA PRO A 15 8.17 -10.18 -3.44
C PRO A 15 8.41 -9.58 -4.84
N ALA A 16 9.42 -10.07 -5.58
CA ALA A 16 9.67 -9.62 -6.95
C ALA A 16 8.58 -10.12 -7.91
N CYS A 17 8.01 -11.31 -7.66
CA CYS A 17 6.85 -11.81 -8.41
C CYS A 17 5.61 -10.94 -8.17
N ALA A 18 5.36 -10.57 -6.91
CA ALA A 18 4.26 -9.67 -6.56
C ALA A 18 4.41 -8.32 -7.27
N LEU A 19 5.58 -7.69 -7.23
CA LEU A 19 5.84 -6.43 -7.92
C LEU A 19 5.70 -6.54 -9.44
N ARG A 20 6.22 -7.61 -10.06
CA ARG A 20 6.06 -7.84 -11.50
C ARG A 20 4.59 -7.96 -11.89
N MET A 21 3.77 -8.62 -11.07
CA MET A 21 2.33 -8.73 -11.32
C MET A 21 1.63 -7.38 -11.19
N ALA A 22 1.94 -6.62 -10.13
CA ALA A 22 1.38 -5.28 -9.95
C ALA A 22 1.71 -4.36 -11.13
N ARG A 23 2.96 -4.38 -11.62
CA ARG A 23 3.38 -3.63 -12.82
C ARG A 23 2.57 -4.01 -14.07
N ARG A 24 2.23 -5.29 -14.24
CA ARG A 24 1.38 -5.74 -15.36
C ARG A 24 -0.03 -5.17 -15.25
N LEU A 25 -0.62 -5.16 -14.05
CA LEU A 25 -1.95 -4.57 -13.81
C LEU A 25 -1.94 -3.06 -14.00
N VAL A 26 -0.94 -2.37 -13.45
CA VAL A 26 -0.75 -0.92 -13.62
C VAL A 26 -0.67 -0.55 -15.10
N ALA A 27 0.01 -1.37 -15.93
CA ALA A 27 0.12 -1.15 -17.37
C ALA A 27 -1.19 -1.33 -18.15
N VAL A 28 -2.24 -1.95 -17.55
CA VAL A 28 -3.58 -2.00 -18.15
C VAL A 28 -4.27 -0.63 -18.07
N GLY A 29 -3.98 0.13 -17.00
CA GLY A 29 -4.59 1.43 -16.76
C GLY A 29 -3.88 2.58 -17.49
N ASP A 30 -4.61 3.68 -17.68
CA ASP A 30 -4.03 4.98 -18.02
C ASP A 30 -3.23 5.52 -16.82
N THR A 31 -1.91 5.68 -17.01
CA THR A 31 -0.97 6.05 -15.95
C THR A 31 -0.63 7.54 -15.89
N ARG A 32 -1.26 8.39 -16.72
CA ARG A 32 -0.92 9.82 -16.84
C ARG A 32 -0.99 10.61 -15.53
N HIS A 33 -1.84 10.19 -14.61
CA HIS A 33 -2.02 10.82 -13.30
C HIS A 33 -1.78 9.84 -12.15
N ALA A 34 -1.25 8.66 -12.47
CA ALA A 34 -1.07 7.63 -11.48
C ALA A 34 0.01 8.04 -10.49
N GLN A 35 -0.17 7.64 -9.25
CA GLN A 35 0.75 7.91 -8.15
C GLN A 35 0.88 6.66 -7.28
N VAL A 36 1.93 6.63 -6.47
CA VAL A 36 2.27 5.52 -5.58
C VAL A 36 2.20 5.99 -4.14
N LEU A 37 1.51 5.22 -3.31
CA LEU A 37 1.54 5.28 -1.86
C LEU A 37 2.23 4.02 -1.34
N ALA A 38 3.05 4.18 -0.31
CA ALA A 38 3.69 3.05 0.35
C ALA A 38 3.58 3.22 1.87
N ASP A 39 3.27 2.13 2.57
CA ASP A 39 3.09 2.11 4.02
C ASP A 39 3.68 0.81 4.58
N ILE A 40 4.44 0.90 5.66
CA ILE A 40 5.19 -0.22 6.24
C ILE A 40 5.37 -0.04 7.74
N ASP A 41 5.16 -1.12 8.48
CA ASP A 41 5.52 -1.21 9.88
C ASP A 41 6.96 -1.73 10.02
N LEU A 42 7.82 -0.92 10.64
CA LEU A 42 9.26 -1.17 10.81
C LEU A 42 9.53 -1.55 12.27
N PRO A 43 9.70 -2.85 12.58
CA PRO A 43 9.91 -3.33 13.95
C PRO A 43 11.36 -3.22 14.41
N ASP A 44 12.30 -2.83 13.54
CA ASP A 44 13.74 -2.85 13.80
C ASP A 44 14.40 -1.49 13.52
N VAL A 45 15.28 -1.06 14.42
CA VAL A 45 15.99 0.23 14.30
C VAL A 45 16.78 0.35 13.00
N GLU A 46 17.44 -0.72 12.56
CA GLU A 46 18.27 -0.67 11.35
C GLU A 46 17.43 -0.47 10.09
N ASP A 47 16.22 -1.04 10.03
CA ASP A 47 15.31 -0.82 8.91
C ASP A 47 14.68 0.58 8.95
N VAL A 48 14.41 1.13 10.14
CA VAL A 48 14.06 2.56 10.30
C VAL A 48 15.17 3.48 9.77
N LEU A 49 16.42 3.22 10.16
CA LEU A 49 17.58 4.02 9.74
C LEU A 49 17.85 3.88 8.23
N ARG A 50 17.61 2.69 7.67
CA ARG A 50 17.69 2.45 6.23
C ARG A 50 16.59 3.20 5.49
N ALA A 51 15.35 3.10 5.97
CA ALA A 51 14.18 3.74 5.37
C ALA A 51 14.33 5.27 5.32
N ARG A 52 14.72 5.92 6.43
CA ARG A 52 14.94 7.38 6.44
C ARG A 52 16.06 7.82 5.49
N SER A 53 17.06 6.96 5.27
CA SER A 53 18.16 7.26 4.35
C SER A 53 17.73 7.16 2.89
N LEU A 54 16.84 6.22 2.56
CA LEU A 54 16.29 6.07 1.21
C LEU A 54 15.26 7.17 0.92
N TRP A 55 14.42 7.49 1.91
CA TRP A 55 13.32 8.42 1.76
C TRP A 55 13.29 9.44 2.90
N PRO A 56 14.15 10.47 2.86
CA PRO A 56 14.16 11.53 3.87
C PRO A 56 12.83 12.32 3.92
N GLN A 57 12.04 12.26 2.85
CA GLN A 57 10.70 12.84 2.77
C GLN A 57 9.60 11.94 3.33
N ALA A 58 9.83 10.66 3.63
CA ALA A 58 8.80 9.79 4.20
C ALA A 58 8.36 10.31 5.57
N TRP A 59 7.10 10.12 5.91
CA TRP A 59 6.60 10.33 7.27
C TRP A 59 6.88 9.09 8.11
N PHE A 60 7.25 9.29 9.37
CA PHE A 60 7.45 8.26 10.37
C PHE A 60 6.57 8.59 11.56
N SER A 61 5.72 7.65 11.97
CA SER A 61 4.81 7.81 13.10
C SER A 61 4.87 6.59 14.02
N TRP A 62 4.36 6.79 15.23
CA TRP A 62 4.28 5.77 16.26
C TRP A 62 2.88 5.77 16.89
N ASP A 63 2.18 4.66 16.79
CA ASP A 63 0.83 4.46 17.37
C ASP A 63 0.89 4.06 18.85
N GLY A 64 1.84 4.64 19.60
CA GLY A 64 2.02 4.42 21.02
C GLY A 64 0.88 4.97 21.88
N PRO A 65 0.92 4.73 23.20
CA PRO A 65 -0.09 5.24 24.12
C PRO A 65 -0.12 6.78 24.10
N ILE A 66 -1.29 7.33 23.81
CA ILE A 66 -1.54 8.77 23.80
C ILE A 66 -1.60 9.28 25.25
N VAL A 67 -0.71 10.22 25.60
CA VAL A 67 -0.67 10.83 26.93
C VAL A 67 -1.21 12.25 26.87
N TRP A 68 -2.24 12.52 27.67
CA TRP A 68 -2.85 13.84 27.81
C TRP A 68 -2.43 14.48 29.13
N GLU A 69 -1.91 15.69 29.10
CA GLU A 69 -1.64 16.49 30.29
C GLU A 69 -2.37 17.83 30.22
N ARG A 70 -3.21 18.12 31.23
CA ARG A 70 -3.97 19.37 31.35
C ARG A 70 -4.81 19.75 30.10
N GLY A 71 -5.21 18.74 29.32
CA GLY A 71 -6.00 18.92 28.11
C GLY A 71 -5.19 19.04 26.82
N ASP A 72 -3.86 19.04 26.91
CA ASP A 72 -2.96 19.04 25.75
C ASP A 72 -2.36 17.65 25.53
N LEU A 73 -2.20 17.28 24.25
CA LEU A 73 -1.44 16.09 23.87
C LEU A 73 0.05 16.36 24.13
N VAL A 74 0.69 15.50 24.92
CA VAL A 74 2.13 15.58 25.16
C VAL A 74 2.84 14.58 24.26
N ASP A 75 3.49 15.10 23.22
CA ASP A 75 4.29 14.33 22.28
C ASP A 75 5.68 14.97 22.12
N PRO A 76 6.62 14.68 23.04
CA PRO A 76 7.96 15.27 23.00
C PRO A 76 8.81 14.72 21.84
N THR A 77 8.41 13.60 21.23
CA THR A 77 9.12 13.00 20.10
C THR A 77 8.58 13.48 18.76
N GLY A 78 7.33 13.97 18.73
CA GLY A 78 6.60 14.33 17.51
C GLY A 78 6.10 13.11 16.74
N LEU A 79 6.32 11.90 17.25
CA LEU A 79 6.03 10.65 16.53
C LEU A 79 4.54 10.30 16.50
N ILE A 80 3.73 10.81 17.44
CA ILE A 80 2.27 10.60 17.41
C ILE A 80 1.67 11.40 16.25
N GLY A 81 2.17 12.62 16.00
CA GLY A 81 1.78 13.44 14.84
C GLY A 81 2.50 13.11 13.53
N GLY A 82 3.55 12.28 13.62
CA GLY A 82 4.46 11.96 12.53
C GLY A 82 5.56 13.01 12.35
N VAL A 83 6.75 12.55 11.99
CA VAL A 83 7.90 13.39 11.60
C VAL A 83 8.44 12.97 10.24
N ARG A 84 9.13 13.87 9.54
CA ARG A 84 9.82 13.49 8.29
C ARG A 84 11.09 12.70 8.60
N GLY A 85 11.47 11.77 7.73
CA GLY A 85 12.70 10.98 7.88
C GLY A 85 13.97 11.81 8.05
N ALA A 86 14.02 12.99 7.42
CA ALA A 86 15.10 13.97 7.58
C ALA A 86 15.23 14.50 9.02
N ASP A 87 14.10 14.64 9.71
CA ASP A 87 14.00 15.17 11.08
C ASP A 87 13.96 14.05 12.13
N LEU A 88 13.81 12.79 11.70
CA LEU A 88 13.78 11.62 12.58
C LEU A 88 15.15 11.45 13.29
N PRO A 89 15.16 11.25 14.62
CA PRO A 89 16.38 11.03 15.37
C PRO A 89 17.22 9.88 14.82
N SER A 90 18.55 10.03 14.82
CA SER A 90 19.47 8.95 14.46
C SER A 90 19.90 8.10 15.65
N ASP A 91 19.49 8.49 16.87
CA ASP A 91 19.88 7.80 18.09
C ASP A 91 19.15 6.45 18.19
N ARG A 92 19.92 5.37 18.25
CA ARG A 92 19.37 4.02 18.25
C ARG A 92 18.57 3.71 19.51
N GLY A 93 19.00 4.24 20.66
CA GLY A 93 18.31 4.04 21.93
C GLY A 93 16.91 4.65 21.90
N SER A 94 16.83 5.92 21.52
CA SER A 94 15.57 6.64 21.36
C SER A 94 14.64 5.97 20.36
N LEU A 95 15.14 5.53 19.20
CA LEU A 95 14.31 4.81 18.23
C LEU A 95 13.79 3.49 18.79
N SER A 96 14.61 2.73 19.52
CA SER A 96 14.23 1.42 20.05
C SER A 96 13.08 1.48 21.07
N GLU A 97 12.88 2.62 21.73
CA GLU A 97 11.78 2.85 22.68
C GLU A 97 10.41 3.05 21.99
N HIS A 98 10.41 3.34 20.68
CA HIS A 98 9.23 3.72 19.90
C HIS A 98 8.95 2.76 18.74
N LEU A 99 9.42 1.51 18.84
CA LEU A 99 9.13 0.49 17.83
C LEU A 99 7.79 -0.23 18.11
N PRO A 100 7.10 -0.72 17.07
CA PRO A 100 7.39 -0.49 15.65
C PRO A 100 7.06 0.95 15.22
N LEU A 101 7.81 1.49 14.27
CA LEU A 101 7.47 2.76 13.62
C LEU A 101 6.75 2.48 12.31
N ARG A 102 5.67 3.20 12.04
CA ARG A 102 5.01 3.22 10.74
C ARG A 102 5.72 4.23 9.85
N MET A 103 6.05 3.84 8.63
CA MET A 103 6.59 4.74 7.60
C MET A 103 5.59 4.86 6.46
N GLU A 104 5.26 6.10 6.08
CA GLU A 104 4.37 6.38 4.96
C GLU A 104 5.01 7.28 3.91
N LEU A 105 4.84 6.90 2.65
CA LEU A 105 5.16 7.66 1.46
C LEU A 105 3.90 7.95 0.69
N TRP A 106 3.63 9.23 0.45
CA TRP A 106 2.39 9.69 -0.16
C TRP A 106 2.70 10.26 -1.55
N GLU A 107 1.83 9.99 -2.52
CA GLU A 107 1.82 10.70 -3.81
C GLU A 107 3.13 10.63 -4.63
N GLN A 108 3.86 9.52 -4.56
CA GLN A 108 5.13 9.36 -5.26
C GLN A 108 4.91 9.10 -6.77
N PRO A 109 5.82 9.58 -7.65
CA PRO A 109 5.79 9.21 -9.07
C PRO A 109 5.93 7.69 -9.30
N LEU A 110 5.37 7.19 -10.39
CA LEU A 110 5.59 5.80 -10.81
C LEU A 110 7.06 5.54 -11.10
N GLY A 111 7.55 4.39 -10.63
CA GLY A 111 8.93 3.95 -10.81
C GLY A 111 9.95 4.63 -9.89
N SER A 112 9.54 5.51 -8.97
CA SER A 112 10.50 6.23 -8.12
C SER A 112 10.81 5.54 -6.80
N VAL A 113 9.97 4.63 -6.31
CA VAL A 113 10.13 4.04 -4.96
C VAL A 113 9.97 2.52 -4.92
N GLU A 114 9.36 1.91 -5.94
CA GLU A 114 8.79 0.59 -5.82
C GLU A 114 9.82 -0.53 -5.64
N ASP A 115 10.95 -0.49 -6.37
CA ASP A 115 11.97 -1.55 -6.25
C ASP A 115 12.66 -1.51 -4.88
N ASP A 116 13.04 -0.32 -4.40
CA ASP A 116 13.66 -0.13 -3.08
C ASP A 116 12.68 -0.44 -1.95
N PHE A 117 11.41 -0.04 -2.11
CA PHE A 117 10.35 -0.33 -1.15
C PHE A 117 10.09 -1.83 -1.04
N VAL A 118 9.97 -2.54 -2.17
CA VAL A 118 9.77 -4.00 -2.16
C VAL A 118 10.94 -4.73 -1.49
N ALA A 119 12.17 -4.26 -1.69
CA ALA A 119 13.34 -4.83 -1.03
C ALA A 119 13.33 -4.62 0.49
N LEU A 120 12.78 -3.49 0.96
CA LEU A 120 12.59 -3.23 2.40
C LEU A 120 11.37 -3.97 2.96
N ALA A 121 10.26 -4.03 2.23
CA ALA A 121 8.96 -4.54 2.67
C ALA A 121 8.87 -6.07 2.72
N ALA A 122 9.72 -6.79 1.98
CA ALA A 122 9.68 -8.24 1.87
C ALA A 122 9.52 -9.01 3.21
N PRO A 123 10.21 -8.66 4.32
CA PRO A 123 10.03 -9.35 5.59
C PRO A 123 8.93 -8.75 6.50
N HIS A 124 8.38 -7.57 6.19
CA HIS A 124 7.52 -6.79 7.08
C HIS A 124 6.06 -6.77 6.64
N VAL A 125 5.19 -6.31 7.55
CA VAL A 125 3.81 -5.95 7.21
C VAL A 125 3.86 -4.61 6.48
N ALA A 126 3.40 -4.59 5.24
CA ALA A 126 3.47 -3.40 4.40
C ALA A 126 2.42 -3.42 3.29
N GLN A 127 2.21 -2.28 2.66
CA GLN A 127 1.48 -2.14 1.41
C GLN A 127 2.20 -1.20 0.45
N LEU A 128 2.06 -1.51 -0.84
CA LEU A 128 2.42 -0.64 -1.94
C LEU A 128 1.19 -0.48 -2.84
N HIS A 129 0.73 0.75 -3.01
CA HIS A 129 -0.57 1.06 -3.59
C HIS A 129 -0.42 2.07 -4.73
N TRP A 130 -0.91 1.71 -5.92
CA TRP A 130 -0.98 2.59 -7.07
C TRP A 130 -2.41 3.08 -7.23
N TRP A 131 -2.59 4.39 -7.26
CA TRP A 131 -3.90 5.03 -7.36
C TRP A 131 -3.93 6.06 -8.48
N ASN A 132 -5.12 6.62 -8.74
CA ASN A 132 -5.39 7.51 -9.88
C ASN A 132 -5.03 6.89 -11.24
N LEU A 133 -5.16 5.56 -11.37
CA LEU A 133 -5.11 4.92 -12.67
C LEU A 133 -6.40 5.27 -13.46
N GLY A 134 -6.45 4.91 -14.72
CA GLY A 134 -7.70 4.92 -15.50
C GLY A 134 -7.97 3.55 -16.10
N TRP A 135 -8.90 2.80 -15.53
CA TRP A 135 -9.40 1.59 -16.16
C TRP A 135 -10.04 1.91 -17.50
N PRO A 136 -9.61 1.24 -18.59
CA PRO A 136 -10.19 1.46 -19.90
C PRO A 136 -11.67 1.03 -19.94
N GLU A 137 -12.36 1.48 -20.98
CA GLU A 137 -13.64 0.90 -21.34
C GLU A 137 -13.47 -0.49 -21.96
N ALA A 138 -14.48 -1.32 -21.79
CA ALA A 138 -14.69 -2.56 -22.55
C ALA A 138 -16.16 -2.63 -22.96
N PRO A 139 -16.53 -1.95 -24.07
CA PRO A 139 -17.92 -1.82 -24.50
C PRO A 139 -18.63 -3.17 -24.70
N GLU A 140 -17.89 -4.18 -25.14
CA GLU A 140 -18.37 -5.57 -25.31
C GLU A 140 -18.84 -6.22 -24.01
N LEU A 141 -18.39 -5.71 -22.85
CA LEU A 141 -18.80 -6.14 -21.52
C LEU A 141 -19.70 -5.09 -20.79
N GLY A 142 -20.07 -4.01 -21.48
CA GLY A 142 -20.82 -2.90 -20.88
C GLY A 142 -20.02 -2.12 -19.83
N LEU A 143 -18.70 -2.11 -19.94
CA LEU A 143 -17.77 -1.54 -18.98
C LEU A 143 -17.32 -0.14 -19.42
N HIS A 144 -17.71 0.91 -18.68
CA HIS A 144 -17.31 2.29 -18.96
C HIS A 144 -15.91 2.64 -18.42
N PRO A 145 -15.25 3.72 -18.84
CA PRO A 145 -14.02 4.17 -18.22
C PRO A 145 -14.22 4.45 -16.72
N GLU A 146 -13.26 4.07 -15.88
CA GLU A 146 -13.28 4.33 -14.44
C GLU A 146 -11.91 4.85 -14.00
N ARG A 147 -11.90 5.90 -13.17
CA ARG A 147 -10.67 6.51 -12.66
C ARG A 147 -10.60 6.57 -11.15
N LYS A 148 -11.75 6.76 -10.48
CA LYS A 148 -11.78 7.04 -9.05
C LYS A 148 -11.36 5.82 -8.22
N HIS A 149 -11.68 4.62 -8.71
CA HIS A 149 -11.42 3.36 -8.03
C HIS A 149 -10.53 2.45 -8.88
N ALA A 150 -9.69 3.08 -9.70
CA ALA A 150 -8.74 2.38 -10.55
C ALA A 150 -7.39 2.33 -9.84
N GLU A 151 -7.19 1.23 -9.12
CA GLU A 151 -6.07 1.09 -8.18
C GLU A 151 -5.55 -0.34 -8.16
N VAL A 152 -4.28 -0.50 -7.79
CA VAL A 152 -3.61 -1.79 -7.61
C VAL A 152 -2.91 -1.74 -6.27
N THR A 153 -2.99 -2.82 -5.49
CA THR A 153 -2.26 -2.92 -4.23
C THR A 153 -1.43 -4.20 -4.19
N VAL A 154 -0.21 -4.10 -3.67
CA VAL A 154 0.53 -5.25 -3.16
C VAL A 154 0.52 -5.18 -1.65
N LEU A 155 -0.07 -6.20 -1.02
CA LEU A 155 -0.01 -6.42 0.41
C LEU A 155 1.16 -7.35 0.72
N PHE A 156 2.06 -6.93 1.60
CA PHE A 156 3.19 -7.71 2.07
C PHE A 156 2.92 -8.24 3.46
N ASN A 157 2.97 -9.55 3.60
CA ASN A 157 2.81 -10.27 4.85
C ASN A 157 1.55 -9.91 5.64
N THR A 158 0.48 -9.53 4.95
CA THR A 158 -0.79 -9.12 5.55
C THR A 158 -1.97 -9.46 4.63
N PRO A 159 -3.15 -9.82 5.18
CA PRO A 159 -4.30 -10.17 4.37
C PRO A 159 -5.16 -8.97 3.96
N THR A 160 -5.02 -7.82 4.63
CA THR A 160 -5.87 -6.63 4.42
C THR A 160 -5.05 -5.33 4.36
N PRO A 161 -5.56 -4.27 3.71
CA PRO A 161 -4.92 -2.95 3.69
C PRO A 161 -4.84 -2.25 5.06
N ALA A 162 -5.51 -2.78 6.10
CA ALA A 162 -5.47 -2.22 7.45
C ALA A 162 -4.14 -2.53 8.18
N LEU A 163 -3.33 -3.46 7.66
CA LEU A 163 -2.02 -3.84 8.19
C LEU A 163 -2.06 -4.41 9.64
N GLU A 164 -3.23 -4.84 10.12
CA GLU A 164 -3.41 -5.28 11.52
C GLU A 164 -2.96 -6.73 11.78
N GLU A 165 -3.00 -7.58 10.75
CA GLU A 165 -2.68 -9.01 10.86
C GLU A 165 -1.45 -9.35 10.02
N ARG A 166 -0.53 -10.12 10.61
CA ARG A 166 0.59 -10.72 9.89
C ARG A 166 0.22 -12.11 9.36
N VAL A 167 0.40 -12.31 8.06
CA VAL A 167 0.33 -13.62 7.39
C VAL A 167 1.58 -13.83 6.53
N ASP A 168 1.96 -15.07 6.26
CA ASP A 168 3.12 -15.31 5.39
C ASP A 168 2.74 -15.12 3.90
N GLY A 169 3.55 -14.34 3.19
CA GLY A 169 3.44 -14.13 1.75
C GLY A 169 2.79 -12.80 1.36
N HIS A 170 2.65 -12.61 0.06
CA HIS A 170 2.26 -11.36 -0.56
C HIS A 170 1.04 -11.56 -1.46
N THR A 171 0.11 -10.61 -1.42
CA THR A 171 -1.11 -10.64 -2.22
C THR A 171 -1.15 -9.43 -3.13
N VAL A 172 -1.48 -9.64 -4.41
CA VAL A 172 -1.73 -8.55 -5.36
C VAL A 172 -3.23 -8.42 -5.58
N LEU A 173 -3.73 -7.21 -5.37
CA LEU A 173 -5.13 -6.83 -5.49
C LEU A 173 -5.34 -5.91 -6.69
N VAL A 174 -6.42 -6.13 -7.42
CA VAL A 174 -6.98 -5.16 -8.36
C VAL A 174 -8.22 -4.54 -7.73
N HIS A 175 -8.28 -3.22 -7.68
CA HIS A 175 -9.38 -2.50 -7.05
C HIS A 175 -10.42 -2.07 -8.09
N VAL A 176 -11.67 -2.10 -7.65
CA VAL A 176 -12.82 -1.63 -8.41
C VAL A 176 -13.75 -0.86 -7.48
N ARG A 177 -14.66 -0.08 -8.06
CA ARG A 177 -15.71 0.62 -7.32
C ARG A 177 -16.54 -0.39 -6.52
N ASP A 178 -16.68 -0.17 -5.21
CA ASP A 178 -17.62 -0.94 -4.39
C ASP A 178 -19.04 -0.56 -4.81
N THR A 179 -19.81 -1.57 -5.20
CA THR A 179 -21.21 -1.44 -5.59
C THR A 179 -21.99 -2.55 -4.92
N SER A 180 -23.29 -2.37 -4.73
CA SER A 180 -24.15 -3.44 -4.21
C SER A 180 -24.24 -4.68 -5.12
N ASN A 181 -23.67 -4.63 -6.32
CA ASN A 181 -23.67 -5.72 -7.29
C ASN A 181 -22.28 -6.37 -7.40
N GLU A 182 -22.06 -7.46 -6.67
CA GLU A 182 -20.81 -8.22 -6.69
C GLU A 182 -20.45 -8.77 -8.07
N GLU A 183 -21.43 -9.18 -8.88
CA GLU A 183 -21.18 -9.65 -10.25
C GLU A 183 -20.58 -8.54 -11.12
N SER A 184 -21.06 -7.31 -10.97
CA SER A 184 -20.52 -6.14 -11.68
C SER A 184 -19.08 -5.83 -11.25
N MET A 185 -18.80 -5.91 -9.96
CA MET A 185 -17.45 -5.71 -9.42
C MET A 185 -16.49 -6.79 -9.93
N LEU A 186 -16.89 -8.05 -9.82
CA LEU A 186 -16.11 -9.19 -10.28
C LEU A 186 -15.89 -9.15 -11.79
N ARG A 187 -16.88 -8.71 -12.59
CA ARG A 187 -16.74 -8.54 -14.04
C ARG A 187 -15.65 -7.55 -14.39
N ARG A 188 -15.61 -6.40 -13.71
CA ARG A 188 -14.54 -5.40 -13.91
C ARG A 188 -13.18 -5.97 -13.49
N ALA A 189 -13.09 -6.53 -12.29
CA ALA A 189 -11.84 -7.05 -11.75
C ALA A 189 -11.27 -8.18 -12.62
N SER A 190 -12.13 -9.11 -13.04
CA SER A 190 -11.78 -10.20 -13.97
C SER A 190 -11.28 -9.67 -15.29
N TRP A 191 -11.97 -8.68 -15.89
CA TRP A 191 -11.54 -8.12 -17.15
C TRP A 191 -10.15 -7.45 -17.06
N VAL A 192 -9.88 -6.68 -16.00
CA VAL A 192 -8.54 -6.08 -15.77
C VAL A 192 -7.48 -7.16 -15.58
N ALA A 193 -7.78 -8.20 -14.78
CA ALA A 193 -6.90 -9.33 -14.55
C ALA A 193 -6.56 -10.06 -15.86
N GLU A 194 -7.56 -10.28 -16.73
CA GLU A 194 -7.40 -10.93 -18.03
C GLU A 194 -6.52 -10.10 -18.97
N GLN A 195 -6.65 -8.78 -18.99
CA GLN A 195 -5.75 -7.90 -19.75
C GLN A 195 -4.30 -8.02 -19.27
N ALA A 196 -4.11 -8.25 -17.97
CA ALA A 196 -2.81 -8.52 -17.39
C ALA A 196 -2.38 -10.00 -17.54
N GLY A 197 -3.17 -10.88 -18.15
CA GLY A 197 -2.88 -12.29 -18.39
C GLY A 197 -2.98 -13.18 -17.14
N VAL A 198 -3.87 -12.83 -16.20
CA VAL A 198 -4.18 -13.59 -14.97
C VAL A 198 -5.69 -13.64 -14.72
N THR A 199 -6.10 -14.33 -13.66
CA THR A 199 -7.50 -14.44 -13.24
C THR A 199 -7.64 -14.02 -11.78
N VAL A 200 -8.84 -13.60 -11.37
CA VAL A 200 -9.17 -13.41 -9.96
C VAL A 200 -9.18 -14.77 -9.24
N ILE A 201 -8.58 -14.84 -8.05
CA ILE A 201 -8.36 -16.09 -7.28
C ILE A 201 -9.05 -16.12 -5.91
N GLY A 202 -9.92 -15.15 -5.63
CA GLY A 202 -10.62 -15.06 -4.35
C GLY A 202 -11.71 -14.00 -4.34
N GLY A 203 -12.45 -13.94 -3.23
CA GLY A 203 -13.49 -12.94 -3.03
C GLY A 203 -12.95 -11.54 -2.74
N PRO A 204 -13.85 -10.55 -2.65
CA PRO A 204 -13.51 -9.17 -2.34
C PRO A 204 -12.83 -9.00 -0.98
N VAL A 205 -11.77 -8.20 -0.94
CA VAL A 205 -11.06 -7.75 0.26
C VAL A 205 -11.37 -6.28 0.46
N ARG A 206 -11.88 -5.93 1.64
CA ARG A 206 -12.17 -4.55 2.05
C ARG A 206 -11.11 -4.07 3.04
N GLY A 207 -10.78 -2.78 2.95
CA GLY A 207 -10.01 -2.05 3.96
C GLY A 207 -10.90 -1.43 5.01
#